data_AF-A0A6L6EP14-F1
#
_entry.id   AF-A0A6L6EP14-F1
#
_cell.length_a   1.000
_cell.length_b   1.000
_cell.length_c   1.000
_cell.angle_alpha   90.00
_cell.angle_beta   90.00
_cell.angle_gamma   90.00
#
_symmetry.space_group_name_H-M   'P 1'
#
loop_
_entity.id
_entity.type
_entity.pdbx_description
1 polymer ?
#
loop_
_entity_poly.entity_id
_entity_poly.type
_entity_poly.pdbx_seq_one_letter_code
_entity_poly.pdbx_strand_id
1 'polypeptide(L)'
;MASILVFVGSVAAAPASSAEIGVDWTNHAAAESNFWSSVTYGNGVFVAVSRDGAHQVMTSPDGETWTARTAAEANRWESVTFGNGLFVAVASIGIGTHLVMTSPDGITWTARSQADDSSWSSVTYG
;
A
#
# COMPACT_ATOMS: atom_id res chain seq x y z
N MET A 1 -1.79 -22.90 -10.34
CA MET A 1 -0.94 -21.74 -10.70
C MET A 1 -0.87 -20.88 -9.46
N ALA A 2 0.30 -20.76 -8.85
CA ALA A 2 0.51 -19.92 -7.68
C ALA A 2 1.35 -18.73 -8.14
N SER A 3 0.68 -17.65 -8.54
CA SER A 3 1.34 -16.39 -8.81
C SER A 3 1.46 -15.64 -7.49
N ILE A 4 2.67 -15.56 -6.95
CA ILE A 4 2.99 -14.61 -5.88
C ILE A 4 3.48 -13.35 -6.59
N LEU A 5 2.65 -12.32 -6.56
CA LEU A 5 3.04 -10.96 -6.89
C LEU A 5 3.17 -10.20 -5.58
N VAL A 6 4.28 -9.51 -5.32
CA VAL A 6 4.33 -8.05 -5.05
C VAL A 6 5.80 -7.61 -5.01
N PHE A 7 6.16 -6.54 -5.73
CA PHE A 7 6.99 -5.48 -5.16
C PHE A 7 6.55 -4.12 -5.69
N VAL A 8 6.63 -3.14 -4.80
CA VAL A 8 6.23 -1.76 -5.02
C VAL A 8 7.51 -0.92 -5.03
N GLY A 9 7.93 -0.49 -6.22
CA GLY A 9 9.10 0.38 -6.44
C GLY A 9 9.36 0.59 -7.93
N SER A 10 9.57 1.84 -8.34
CA SER A 10 9.87 2.19 -9.73
C SER A 10 11.33 1.83 -10.07
N VAL A 11 11.58 0.83 -10.93
CA VAL A 11 12.86 0.72 -11.64
C VAL A 11 12.68 0.23 -13.08
N ALA A 12 13.47 0.85 -13.97
CA ALA A 12 13.70 0.40 -15.33
C ALA A 12 14.22 -1.06 -15.36
N ALA A 13 13.80 -1.80 -16.37
CA ALA A 13 14.07 -3.22 -16.54
C ALA A 13 15.57 -3.55 -16.40
N ALA A 14 15.89 -4.46 -15.46
CA ALA A 14 17.12 -5.24 -15.47
C ALA A 14 16.75 -6.72 -15.47
N PRO A 15 17.49 -7.59 -16.18
CA PRO A 15 17.20 -9.02 -16.20
C PRO A 15 17.61 -9.65 -14.87
N ALA A 16 16.66 -10.24 -14.15
CA ALA A 16 16.96 -11.04 -12.97
C ALA A 16 17.44 -12.43 -13.41
N SER A 17 18.66 -12.82 -13.02
CA SER A 17 19.11 -14.21 -13.07
C SER A 17 19.10 -14.80 -11.66
N SER A 18 18.26 -15.81 -11.43
CA SER A 18 18.49 -16.79 -10.36
C SER A 18 17.71 -18.05 -10.67
N ALA A 19 18.44 -19.14 -10.88
CA ALA A 19 17.91 -20.46 -11.16
C ALA A 19 17.63 -21.21 -9.84
N GLU A 20 16.37 -21.20 -9.41
CA GLU A 20 15.59 -22.34 -8.91
C GLU A 20 14.18 -21.82 -8.57
N ILE A 21 13.14 -22.57 -8.98
CA ILE A 21 11.73 -22.18 -9.14
C ILE A 21 11.49 -21.37 -10.43
N GLY A 22 10.69 -21.93 -11.34
CA GLY A 22 10.19 -21.24 -12.53
C GLY A 22 9.19 -20.14 -12.15
N VAL A 23 9.70 -19.05 -11.59
CA VAL A 23 8.96 -17.81 -11.35
C VAL A 23 9.23 -16.86 -12.50
N ASP A 24 8.34 -16.89 -13.48
CA ASP A 24 8.25 -15.84 -14.48
C ASP A 24 7.70 -14.60 -13.79
N TRP A 25 8.54 -13.59 -13.58
CA TRP A 25 8.11 -12.30 -13.05
C TRP A 25 7.39 -11.52 -14.15
N THR A 26 6.10 -11.29 -13.98
CA THR A 26 5.32 -10.40 -14.82
C THR A 26 5.16 -9.04 -14.15
N ASN A 27 5.54 -7.97 -14.86
CA ASN A 27 5.32 -6.62 -14.39
C ASN A 27 3.88 -6.18 -14.70
N HIS A 28 3.15 -5.78 -13.66
CA HIS A 28 1.81 -5.21 -13.79
C HIS A 28 1.85 -3.70 -13.51
N ALA A 29 1.04 -2.95 -14.25
CA ALA A 29 0.96 -1.51 -14.07
C ALA A 29 0.20 -1.18 -12.78
N ALA A 30 0.72 -0.21 -12.03
CA ALA A 30 -0.03 0.41 -10.94
C ALA A 30 -1.22 1.23 -11.49
N ALA A 31 -2.20 1.50 -10.65
CA ALA A 31 -3.37 2.29 -11.05
C ALA A 31 -3.02 3.73 -11.45
N GLU A 32 -1.99 4.30 -10.81
CA GLU A 32 -1.47 5.65 -11.06
C GLU A 32 0.06 5.69 -10.91
N SER A 33 0.65 6.72 -11.51
CA SER A 33 2.09 7.01 -11.43
C SER A 33 2.45 7.73 -10.12
N ASN A 34 2.32 7.03 -8.99
CA ASN A 34 2.69 7.51 -7.65
C ASN A 34 3.92 6.73 -7.12
N PHE A 35 4.61 7.29 -6.14
CA PHE A 35 5.60 6.61 -5.30
C PHE A 35 4.89 5.75 -4.26
N TRP A 36 4.39 4.61 -4.72
CA TRP A 36 3.87 3.55 -3.89
C TRP A 36 4.98 3.02 -2.95
N SER A 37 4.68 2.89 -1.65
CA SER A 37 5.68 2.67 -0.59
C SER A 37 5.51 1.37 0.18
N SER A 38 4.27 0.88 0.30
CA SER A 38 3.95 -0.31 1.09
C SER A 38 2.72 -1.00 0.53
N VAL A 39 2.64 -2.31 0.74
CA VAL A 39 1.52 -3.17 0.33
C VAL A 39 1.23 -4.19 1.43
N THR A 40 -0.04 -4.55 1.58
CA THR A 40 -0.48 -5.65 2.45
C THR A 40 -1.60 -6.43 1.76
N TYR A 41 -1.78 -7.69 2.15
CA TYR A 41 -2.95 -8.50 1.78
C TYR A 41 -3.79 -8.75 3.03
N GLY A 42 -5.10 -8.59 2.91
CA GLY A 42 -6.04 -8.76 4.00
C GLY A 42 -7.47 -8.77 3.50
N ASN A 43 -8.39 -9.42 4.21
CA ASN A 43 -9.81 -9.44 3.84
C ASN A 43 -10.09 -9.78 2.34
N GLY A 44 -9.26 -10.61 1.72
CA GLY A 44 -9.41 -10.98 0.31
C GLY A 44 -8.91 -9.94 -0.72
N VAL A 45 -8.25 -8.86 -0.29
CA VAL A 45 -7.81 -7.76 -1.17
C VAL A 45 -6.38 -7.33 -0.85
N PHE A 46 -5.62 -7.00 -1.90
CA PHE A 46 -4.34 -6.31 -1.79
C PHE A 46 -4.58 -4.81 -1.65
N VAL A 47 -3.87 -4.17 -0.73
CA VAL A 47 -3.93 -2.73 -0.47
C VAL A 47 -2.52 -2.18 -0.51
N ALA A 48 -2.29 -1.16 -1.33
CA ALA A 48 -1.03 -0.42 -1.36
C ALA A 48 -1.27 1.06 -1.05
N VAL A 49 -0.27 1.71 -0.45
CA VAL A 49 -0.28 3.14 -0.12
C VAL A 49 0.89 3.86 -0.78
N SER A 50 0.77 5.17 -1.00
CA SER A 50 1.82 5.99 -1.63
C SER A 50 2.20 7.22 -0.81
N ARG A 51 3.38 7.74 -1.13
CA ARG A 51 3.98 8.93 -0.53
C ARG A 51 3.51 10.24 -1.16
N ASP A 52 2.85 10.17 -2.30
CA ASP A 52 2.45 11.30 -3.15
C ASP A 52 1.22 10.94 -4.01
N GLY A 53 0.78 11.88 -4.84
CA GLY A 53 -0.34 11.70 -5.77
C GLY A 53 -1.70 12.12 -5.19
N ALA A 54 -2.71 12.15 -6.05
CA ALA A 54 -4.09 12.47 -5.67
C ALA A 54 -4.81 11.28 -5.01
N HIS A 55 -4.55 10.07 -5.50
CA HIS A 55 -5.08 8.82 -4.95
C HIS A 55 -3.96 8.02 -4.32
N GLN A 56 -3.81 8.17 -3.00
CA GLN A 56 -2.67 7.63 -2.28
C GLN A 56 -2.87 6.21 -1.75
N VAL A 57 -3.96 5.57 -2.20
CA VAL A 57 -4.26 4.17 -1.94
C VAL A 57 -4.59 3.51 -3.28
N MET A 58 -4.23 2.24 -3.44
CA MET A 58 -4.80 1.41 -4.50
C MET A 58 -5.12 0.01 -3.97
N THR A 59 -6.17 -0.59 -4.55
CA THR A 59 -6.65 -1.92 -4.18
C THR A 59 -6.64 -2.87 -5.35
N SER A 60 -6.36 -4.15 -5.12
CA SER A 60 -6.46 -5.19 -6.14
C SER A 60 -7.02 -6.49 -5.56
N PRO A 61 -8.00 -7.14 -6.21
CA PRO A 61 -8.50 -8.45 -5.77
C PRO A 61 -7.56 -9.61 -6.15
N ASP A 62 -6.72 -9.43 -7.17
CA ASP A 62 -5.89 -10.47 -7.78
C ASP A 62 -4.37 -10.16 -7.75
N GLY A 63 -3.99 -8.95 -7.34
CA GLY A 63 -2.63 -8.44 -7.38
C GLY A 63 -2.23 -7.90 -8.75
N GLU A 64 -2.96 -8.21 -9.82
CA GLU A 64 -2.60 -7.86 -11.19
C GLU A 64 -3.28 -6.57 -11.65
N THR A 65 -4.57 -6.41 -11.33
CA THR A 65 -5.37 -5.24 -11.71
C THR A 65 -5.59 -4.35 -10.50
N TRP A 66 -5.07 -3.13 -10.57
CA TRP A 66 -5.14 -2.17 -9.46
C TRP A 66 -6.17 -1.07 -9.73
N THR A 67 -6.94 -0.71 -8.71
CA THR A 67 -7.89 0.40 -8.72
C THR A 67 -7.44 1.49 -7.75
N ALA A 68 -7.28 2.72 -8.23
CA ALA A 68 -6.93 3.88 -7.42
C ALA A 68 -8.06 4.24 -6.44
N ARG A 69 -7.69 4.61 -5.21
CA ARG A 69 -8.58 4.96 -4.10
C ARG A 69 -8.08 6.22 -3.40
N THR A 70 -9.01 7.02 -2.91
CA THR A 70 -8.69 8.22 -2.14
C THR A 70 -8.31 7.83 -0.72
N ALA A 71 -7.18 8.36 -0.23
CA ALA A 71 -6.82 8.27 1.18
C ALA A 71 -7.73 9.17 2.04
N ALA A 72 -7.74 8.96 3.35
CA ALA A 72 -8.50 9.84 4.24
C ALA A 72 -8.00 11.29 4.22
N GLU A 73 -6.69 11.47 4.06
CA GLU A 73 -6.00 12.76 3.98
C GLU A 73 -4.81 12.70 3.03
N ALA A 74 -4.41 13.86 2.50
CA ALA A 74 -3.26 14.02 1.60
C ALA A 74 -1.94 14.04 2.40
N ASN A 75 -1.41 12.85 2.70
CA ASN A 75 -0.25 12.64 3.55
C ASN A 75 0.77 11.70 2.90
N ARG A 76 2.00 11.71 3.41
CA ARG A 76 3.04 10.79 2.94
C ARG A 76 2.89 9.44 3.63
N TRP A 77 2.01 8.58 3.10
CA TRP A 77 1.76 7.26 3.68
C TRP A 77 2.96 6.34 3.46
N GLU A 78 3.48 5.79 4.56
CA GLU A 78 4.73 5.04 4.58
C GLU A 78 4.51 3.54 4.65
N SER A 79 3.51 3.12 5.42
CA SER A 79 3.32 1.71 5.76
C SER A 79 1.85 1.39 5.95
N VAL A 80 1.46 0.20 5.53
CA VAL A 80 0.11 -0.35 5.72
C VAL A 80 0.21 -1.79 6.21
N THR A 81 -0.67 -2.17 7.14
CA THR A 81 -0.81 -3.54 7.63
C THR A 81 -2.28 -3.92 7.75
N PHE A 82 -2.57 -5.22 7.87
CA PHE A 82 -3.90 -5.75 8.13
C PHE A 82 -3.88 -6.67 9.35
N GLY A 83 -4.80 -6.44 10.28
CA GLY A 83 -4.94 -7.23 11.49
C GLY A 83 -6.31 -7.10 12.09
N ASN A 84 -6.83 -8.19 12.68
CA ASN A 84 -8.13 -8.22 13.35
C ASN A 84 -9.30 -7.61 12.51
N GLY A 85 -9.31 -7.86 11.21
CA GLY A 85 -10.35 -7.36 10.30
C GLY A 85 -10.21 -5.88 9.91
N LEU A 86 -9.07 -5.24 10.19
CA LEU A 86 -8.86 -3.82 9.94
C LEU A 86 -7.52 -3.56 9.26
N PHE A 87 -7.55 -2.75 8.21
CA PHE A 87 -6.36 -2.14 7.62
C PHE A 87 -5.97 -0.91 8.42
N VAL A 88 -4.67 -0.75 8.66
CA VAL A 88 -4.10 0.41 9.34
C VAL A 88 -2.95 0.92 8.48
N ALA A 89 -2.99 2.22 8.13
CA ALA A 89 -1.92 2.90 7.42
C ALA A 89 -1.41 4.07 8.25
N VAL A 90 -0.10 4.31 8.16
CA VAL A 90 0.59 5.38 8.90
C VAL A 90 1.43 6.25 7.98
N ALA A 91 1.56 7.52 8.32
CA ALA A 91 2.28 8.53 7.56
C ALA A 91 3.41 9.19 8.36
N SER A 92 4.48 9.56 7.66
CA SER A 92 5.63 10.23 8.26
C SER A 92 5.42 11.74 8.40
N ILE A 93 4.75 12.35 7.43
CA ILE A 93 4.43 13.77 7.36
C ILE A 93 3.18 13.95 6.52
N GLY A 94 2.50 15.09 6.67
CA GLY A 94 1.24 15.32 5.97
C GLY A 94 0.85 16.78 5.92
N ILE A 95 -0.03 17.11 4.97
CA ILE A 95 -0.76 18.39 4.98
C ILE A 95 -1.91 18.31 6.00
N GLY A 96 -2.48 17.12 6.16
CA GLY A 96 -3.54 16.86 7.11
C GLY A 96 -3.05 16.72 8.56
N THR A 97 -3.99 16.67 9.49
CA THR A 97 -3.72 16.58 10.94
C THR A 97 -3.58 15.14 11.43
N HIS A 98 -3.97 14.16 10.64
CA HIS A 98 -4.02 12.76 11.06
C HIS A 98 -3.03 11.91 10.25
N LEU A 99 -2.00 11.41 10.91
CA LEU A 99 -0.98 10.55 10.34
C LEU A 99 -1.33 9.06 10.45
N VAL A 100 -2.51 8.73 10.95
CA VAL A 100 -3.05 7.37 11.00
C VAL A 100 -4.40 7.35 10.30
N MET A 101 -4.62 6.35 9.45
CA MET A 101 -5.93 6.05 8.90
C MET A 101 -6.25 4.56 8.97
N THR A 102 -7.53 4.23 9.06
CA THR A 102 -8.00 2.85 9.14
C THR A 102 -9.11 2.58 8.15
N SER A 103 -9.22 1.32 7.70
CA SER A 103 -10.28 0.88 6.80
C SER A 103 -10.65 -0.59 7.06
N PRO A 104 -11.93 -0.98 7.08
CA PRO A 104 -12.33 -2.39 7.16
C PRO A 104 -12.30 -3.10 5.79
N ASP A 105 -12.33 -2.35 4.68
CA ASP A 105 -12.53 -2.87 3.31
C ASP A 105 -11.40 -2.50 2.34
N GLY A 106 -10.45 -1.66 2.76
CA GLY A 106 -9.36 -1.15 1.92
C GLY A 106 -9.78 -0.06 0.92
N ILE A 107 -11.08 0.28 0.88
CA ILE A 107 -11.68 1.22 -0.08
C ILE A 107 -12.02 2.53 0.62
N THR A 108 -12.72 2.45 1.76
CA THR A 108 -13.16 3.60 2.53
C THR A 108 -12.24 3.80 3.72
N TRP A 109 -11.54 4.94 3.75
CA TRP A 109 -10.54 5.24 4.78
C TRP A 109 -11.03 6.32 5.73
N THR A 110 -10.82 6.09 7.03
CA THR A 110 -11.17 7.03 8.09
C THR A 110 -9.89 7.50 8.79
N ALA A 111 -9.68 8.82 8.82
CA ALA A 111 -8.62 9.44 9.59
C ALA A 111 -8.80 9.19 11.09
N ARG A 112 -7.70 8.94 11.81
CA ARG A 112 -7.71 8.66 13.25
C ARG A 112 -6.85 9.67 13.99
N SER A 113 -7.39 10.18 15.09
CA SER A 113 -6.63 10.97 16.06
C SER A 113 -5.54 10.10 16.71
N GLN A 114 -4.36 10.68 16.82
CA GLN A 114 -3.15 10.08 17.38
C GLN A 114 -2.69 10.88 18.59
N ALA A 115 -1.95 10.23 19.50
CA ALA A 115 -1.51 10.88 20.73
C ALA A 115 -0.47 11.99 20.48
N ASP A 116 0.36 11.83 19.45
CA ASP A 116 1.41 12.78 19.06
C ASP A 116 1.56 12.82 17.52
N ASP A 117 1.80 14.00 16.95
CA ASP A 117 2.17 14.22 15.53
C ASP A 117 3.61 13.77 15.23
N SER A 118 4.00 12.64 15.82
CA SER A 118 5.27 12.01 15.57
C SER A 118 5.31 11.39 14.17
N SER A 119 6.46 11.42 13.53
CA SER A 119 6.65 10.90 12.18
C SER A 119 6.62 9.37 12.20
N TRP A 120 5.53 8.76 11.72
CA TRP A 120 5.37 7.29 11.69
C TRP A 120 5.97 6.72 10.41
N SER A 121 6.80 5.68 10.54
CA SER A 121 7.51 5.08 9.41
C SER A 121 7.11 3.63 9.12
N SER A 122 6.56 2.92 10.09
CA SER A 122 6.21 1.51 9.96
C SER A 122 5.08 1.11 10.90
N VAL A 123 4.23 0.21 10.43
CA VAL A 123 3.21 -0.46 11.25
C VAL A 123 3.21 -1.95 10.92
N THR A 124 3.06 -2.78 11.95
CA THR A 124 2.97 -4.24 11.81
C THR A 124 1.95 -4.80 12.79
N TYR A 125 1.40 -5.96 12.46
CA TYR A 125 0.46 -6.71 13.30
C TYR A 125 0.90 -8.17 13.37
N GLY A 126 0.80 -8.79 14.55
CA GLY A 126 1.26 -10.16 14.81
C GLY A 126 0.56 -10.80 16.00
#